data_AF-A0AAD2FGI3-F1
#
_entry.id   AF-A0AAD2FGI3-F1
#
_cell.length_a   1.000
_cell.length_b   1.000
_cell.length_c   1.000
_cell.angle_alpha   90.00
_cell.angle_beta   90.00
_cell.angle_gamma   90.00
#
_symmetry.space_group_name_H-M   'P 1'
#
loop_
_entity.id
_entity.type
_entity.pdbx_description
1 polymer ?
#
loop_
_entity_poly.entity_id
_entity_poly.type
_entity_poly.pdbx_seq_one_letter_code
_entity_poly.pdbx_strand_id
1 'polypeptide(L)'
;MPTSDDQVCKASDASRSRFSRDLVVVAAYRPNPLGTGESTVWAQHRSFFRSQGRQREPRETFMVDLLRAITQWRDEGCEVILGVDANEDIISTKSSSFRQRLRDVGMEEAILQRHPGRTAATQHRNKRGKPIDGIFTTSGVTVQAGGYYNFDEFFSCNHRGLWIDIDLEKSLGGYKPQKTPYKPRKLTMLDTTAVRRYLQLVHKGYEEYSIPSRLASLHHQLQLNEGTMTATMGRHYNCLHHQMYVVRRKAEEKCRRVTNGSVPWSPKMQQFWDRQSLWKILLKGRKGCRVSSRKIRRLMKKVEIPDAWTKTTTELEAALRQDRKDYLEAKTHYAAKWRKNFLTVQAAKSKKKQWRSRKARVDYLTPETAS
;
A
#
# COMPACT_ATOMS: atom_id res chain seq x y z
N MET A 1 -31.67 49.39 -41.50
CA MET A 1 -32.47 48.15 -41.56
C MET A 1 -31.52 46.98 -41.80
N PRO A 2 -30.94 46.38 -40.75
CA PRO A 2 -30.29 45.09 -40.83
C PRO A 2 -31.27 43.97 -40.47
N THR A 3 -31.11 42.86 -41.18
CA THR A 3 -31.96 41.69 -41.27
C THR A 3 -31.95 40.82 -40.01
N SER A 4 -33.09 40.21 -39.77
CA SER A 4 -33.50 39.41 -38.62
C SER A 4 -33.02 37.96 -38.68
N ASP A 5 -31.73 37.69 -38.42
CA ASP A 5 -31.24 36.29 -38.32
C ASP A 5 -30.18 36.04 -37.23
N ASP A 6 -30.00 36.97 -36.27
CA ASP A 6 -28.96 36.86 -35.22
C ASP A 6 -29.46 36.43 -33.83
N GLN A 7 -30.67 35.84 -33.73
CA GLN A 7 -31.29 35.54 -32.42
C GLN A 7 -31.56 34.07 -32.10
N VAL A 8 -31.08 33.09 -32.87
CA VAL A 8 -31.38 31.66 -32.59
C VAL A 8 -30.18 30.84 -32.09
N CYS A 9 -28.96 31.38 -32.05
CA CYS A 9 -27.77 30.60 -31.64
C CYS A 9 -27.19 30.91 -30.24
N LYS A 10 -27.98 31.46 -29.30
CA LYS A 10 -27.50 31.77 -27.93
C LYS A 10 -28.20 31.01 -26.78
N ALA A 11 -28.90 29.92 -27.07
CA ALA A 11 -29.63 29.16 -26.05
C ALA A 11 -29.32 27.66 -25.98
N SER A 12 -28.19 27.17 -26.52
CA SER A 12 -27.89 25.72 -26.54
C SER A 12 -26.51 25.29 -26.03
N ASP A 13 -25.72 26.16 -25.38
CA ASP A 13 -24.42 25.77 -24.81
C ASP A 13 -24.37 25.84 -23.27
N ALA A 14 -25.52 26.00 -22.60
CA ALA A 14 -25.63 26.04 -21.14
C ALA A 14 -25.68 24.65 -20.46
N SER A 15 -25.58 23.54 -21.21
CA SER A 15 -25.62 22.17 -20.66
C SER A 15 -24.32 21.38 -20.82
N ARG A 16 -23.21 22.02 -21.19
CA ARG A 16 -21.88 21.37 -21.08
C ARG A 16 -21.51 21.25 -19.60
N SER A 17 -21.38 20.00 -19.15
CA SER A 17 -21.30 19.57 -17.76
C SER A 17 -20.47 20.50 -16.86
N ARG A 18 -21.14 21.16 -15.91
CA ARG A 18 -20.56 22.02 -14.87
C ARG A 18 -19.78 21.28 -13.78
N PHE A 19 -19.42 20.01 -13.99
CA PHE A 19 -18.71 19.21 -13.01
C PHE A 19 -17.23 19.11 -13.42
N SER A 20 -16.34 19.56 -12.53
CA SER A 20 -14.93 19.24 -12.66
C SER A 20 -14.78 17.72 -12.68
N ARG A 21 -14.14 17.13 -13.70
CA ARG A 21 -13.84 15.69 -13.70
C ARG A 21 -12.55 15.38 -12.94
N ASP A 22 -12.28 16.13 -11.89
CA ASP A 22 -11.16 15.86 -11.01
C ASP A 22 -11.47 14.62 -10.16
N LEU A 23 -10.46 13.76 -10.04
CA LEU A 23 -10.56 12.52 -9.27
C LEU A 23 -9.71 12.64 -8.01
N VAL A 24 -10.37 12.60 -6.86
CA VAL A 24 -9.71 12.56 -5.56
C VAL A 24 -9.53 11.10 -5.15
N VAL A 25 -8.28 10.67 -5.03
CA VAL A 25 -7.94 9.31 -4.57
C VAL A 25 -7.43 9.37 -3.13
N VAL A 26 -8.20 8.79 -2.21
CA VAL A 26 -7.95 8.84 -0.77
C VAL A 26 -7.58 7.45 -0.26
N ALA A 27 -6.53 7.39 0.56
CA ALA A 27 -6.23 6.24 1.40
C ALA A 27 -6.46 6.62 2.86
N ALA A 28 -7.26 5.83 3.58
CA ALA A 28 -7.61 6.13 4.96
C ALA A 28 -7.39 4.94 5.90
N TYR A 29 -7.09 5.24 7.16
CA TYR A 29 -6.97 4.26 8.24
C TYR A 29 -7.82 4.72 9.41
N ARG A 30 -8.87 3.97 9.71
CA ARG A 30 -9.70 4.24 10.87
C ARG A 30 -9.08 3.57 12.10
N PRO A 31 -8.83 4.29 13.21
CA PRO A 31 -8.22 3.72 14.40
C PRO A 31 -8.99 2.49 14.89
N ASN A 32 -8.30 1.47 15.41
CA ASN A 32 -8.96 0.37 16.11
C ASN A 32 -9.82 0.89 17.29
N PRO A 33 -10.82 0.12 17.78
CA PRO A 33 -11.54 0.45 19.01
C PRO A 33 -10.59 0.67 20.18
N LEU A 34 -11.09 1.30 21.25
CA LEU A 34 -10.33 1.59 22.46
C LEU A 34 -9.52 0.35 22.91
N GLY A 35 -8.20 0.51 22.93
CA GLY A 35 -7.26 -0.48 23.44
C GLY A 35 -6.64 -0.02 24.76
N THR A 36 -5.79 -0.87 25.34
CA THR A 36 -5.16 -0.65 26.65
C THR A 36 -3.82 0.11 26.60
N GLY A 37 -3.35 0.53 25.41
CA GLY A 37 -2.04 1.16 25.24
C GLY A 37 -2.09 2.65 24.89
N GLU A 38 -1.26 3.44 25.55
CA GLU A 38 -1.10 4.89 25.29
C GLU A 38 -0.52 5.20 23.90
N SER A 39 0.22 4.26 23.33
CA SER A 39 0.79 4.37 21.98
C SER A 39 -0.16 3.93 20.87
N THR A 40 -1.40 3.51 21.19
CA THR A 40 -2.39 3.14 20.18
C THR A 40 -2.75 4.35 19.31
N VAL A 41 -3.04 4.13 18.03
CA VAL A 41 -3.52 5.19 17.12
C VAL A 41 -4.75 5.89 17.70
N TRP A 42 -5.62 5.12 18.37
CA TRP A 42 -6.77 5.65 19.08
C TRP A 42 -6.38 6.66 20.17
N ALA A 43 -5.42 6.31 21.04
CA ALA A 43 -4.97 7.19 22.12
C ALA A 43 -4.27 8.45 21.58
N GLN A 44 -3.46 8.30 20.53
CA GLN A 44 -2.82 9.43 19.84
C GLN A 44 -3.86 10.40 19.26
N HIS A 45 -4.87 9.88 18.56
CA HIS A 45 -5.97 10.69 18.03
C HIS A 45 -6.75 11.37 19.14
N ARG A 46 -7.07 10.67 20.23
CA ARG A 46 -7.76 11.27 21.39
C ARG A 46 -6.96 12.43 21.97
N SER A 47 -5.65 12.25 22.15
CA SER A 47 -4.77 13.30 22.67
C SER A 47 -4.77 14.53 21.74
N PHE A 48 -4.61 14.31 20.43
CA PHE A 48 -4.66 15.38 19.44
C PHE A 48 -6.02 16.10 19.41
N PHE A 49 -7.14 15.38 19.40
CA PHE A 49 -8.45 16.02 19.37
C PHE A 49 -8.75 16.79 20.66
N ARG A 50 -8.34 16.27 21.82
CA ARG A 50 -8.47 16.97 23.10
C ARG A 50 -7.70 18.28 23.15
N SER A 51 -6.50 18.33 22.57
CA SER A 51 -5.73 19.58 22.51
C SER A 51 -6.39 20.64 21.62
N GLN A 52 -7.29 20.23 20.73
CA GLN A 52 -8.14 21.09 19.92
C GLN A 52 -9.52 21.36 20.55
N GLY A 53 -9.73 21.00 21.82
CA GLY A 53 -11.03 21.15 22.50
C GLY A 53 -12.11 20.15 22.04
N ARG A 54 -11.77 19.15 21.23
CA ARG A 54 -12.70 18.16 20.69
C ARG A 54 -12.71 16.92 21.60
N GLN A 55 -13.79 16.73 22.35
CA GLN A 55 -13.93 15.63 23.32
C GLN A 55 -14.56 14.34 22.74
N ARG A 56 -14.92 14.33 21.46
CA ARG A 56 -15.56 13.18 20.81
C ARG A 56 -14.64 11.97 20.73
N GLU A 57 -15.23 10.79 20.64
CA GLU A 57 -14.52 9.54 20.45
C GLU A 57 -13.72 9.56 19.13
N PRO A 58 -12.45 9.10 19.10
CA PRO A 58 -11.58 9.19 17.92
C PRO A 58 -12.10 8.56 16.63
N ARG A 59 -12.76 7.40 16.69
CA ARG A 59 -13.31 6.74 15.50
C ARG A 59 -14.51 7.50 14.95
N GLU A 60 -15.32 8.09 15.81
CA GLU A 60 -16.45 8.94 15.40
C GLU A 60 -15.96 10.26 14.83
N THR A 61 -14.95 10.85 15.46
CA THR A 61 -14.31 12.08 14.97
C THR A 61 -13.71 11.86 13.58
N PHE A 62 -13.01 10.74 13.38
CA PHE A 62 -12.52 10.32 12.07
C PHE A 62 -13.64 10.21 11.03
N MET A 63 -14.77 9.59 11.39
CA MET A 63 -15.90 9.45 10.47
C MET A 63 -16.49 10.80 10.09
N VAL A 64 -16.77 11.66 11.07
CA VAL A 64 -17.34 12.99 10.82
C VAL A 64 -16.44 13.84 9.92
N ASP A 65 -15.13 13.85 10.17
CA ASP A 65 -14.19 14.65 9.39
C ASP A 65 -14.02 14.07 7.97
N LEU A 66 -13.98 12.74 7.83
CA LEU A 66 -13.90 12.08 6.52
C LEU A 66 -15.15 12.35 5.67
N LEU A 67 -16.34 12.22 6.25
CA LEU A 67 -17.59 12.47 5.54
C LEU A 67 -17.68 13.94 5.11
N ARG A 68 -17.27 14.88 5.97
CA ARG A 68 -17.22 16.30 5.62
C ARG A 68 -16.30 16.57 4.44
N ALA A 69 -15.10 15.99 4.44
CA ALA A 69 -14.15 16.15 3.34
C ALA A 69 -14.71 15.57 2.03
N ILE A 70 -15.32 14.38 2.08
CA ILE A 70 -15.96 13.75 0.91
C ILE A 70 -17.10 14.61 0.38
N THR A 71 -18.00 15.08 1.24
CA THR A 71 -19.09 15.97 0.85
C THR A 71 -18.55 17.23 0.19
N GLN A 72 -17.54 17.87 0.80
CA GLN A 72 -16.92 19.06 0.23
C GLN A 72 -16.35 18.81 -1.17
N TRP A 73 -15.55 17.76 -1.37
CA TRP A 73 -14.99 17.46 -2.70
C TRP A 73 -16.08 17.20 -3.73
N ARG A 74 -17.17 16.55 -3.34
CA ARG A 74 -18.31 16.30 -4.23
C ARG A 74 -19.07 17.58 -4.56
N ASP A 75 -19.25 18.48 -3.60
CA ASP A 75 -19.87 19.79 -3.81
C ASP A 75 -19.01 20.67 -4.74
N GLU A 76 -17.69 20.49 -4.70
CA GLU A 76 -16.72 21.06 -5.66
C GLU A 76 -16.75 20.36 -7.04
N GLY A 77 -17.55 19.32 -7.20
CA GLY A 77 -17.77 18.58 -8.44
C GLY A 77 -16.85 17.38 -8.64
N CYS A 78 -15.97 17.05 -7.69
CA CYS A 78 -15.00 15.97 -7.84
C CYS A 78 -15.63 14.58 -7.68
N GLU A 79 -15.08 13.61 -8.41
CA GLU A 79 -15.31 12.19 -8.15
C GLU A 79 -14.29 11.68 -7.13
N VAL A 80 -14.68 10.70 -6.30
CA VAL A 80 -13.86 10.22 -5.18
C VAL A 80 -13.69 8.70 -5.24
N ILE A 81 -12.44 8.24 -5.08
CA ILE A 81 -12.11 6.84 -4.77
C ILE A 81 -11.48 6.81 -3.39
N LEU A 82 -12.08 6.05 -2.47
CA LEU A 82 -11.60 5.86 -1.10
C LEU A 82 -11.20 4.40 -0.89
N GLY A 83 -9.91 4.14 -0.72
CA GLY A 83 -9.41 2.88 -0.16
C GLY A 83 -9.23 3.02 1.35
N VAL A 84 -9.80 2.10 2.14
CA VAL A 84 -9.79 2.26 3.61
C VAL A 84 -9.63 0.94 4.34
N ASP A 85 -8.78 0.94 5.38
CA ASP A 85 -8.86 -0.01 6.50
C ASP A 85 -9.81 0.60 7.55
N ALA A 86 -11.06 0.15 7.57
CA ALA A 86 -12.09 0.71 8.43
C ALA A 86 -12.04 0.17 9.87
N ASN A 87 -11.25 -0.87 10.12
CA ASN A 87 -11.24 -1.65 11.36
C ASN A 87 -12.68 -1.91 11.87
N GLU A 88 -13.59 -2.29 10.95
CA GLU A 88 -15.01 -2.57 11.16
C GLU A 88 -15.53 -3.50 10.06
N ASP A 89 -16.62 -4.23 10.33
CA ASP A 89 -17.30 -5.06 9.33
C ASP A 89 -17.93 -4.20 8.21
N ILE A 90 -17.29 -4.22 7.02
CA ILE A 90 -17.76 -3.47 5.84
C ILE A 90 -19.06 -4.03 5.26
N ILE A 91 -19.45 -5.28 5.56
CA ILE A 91 -20.70 -5.84 5.04
C ILE A 91 -21.92 -5.23 5.75
N SER A 92 -21.73 -4.76 6.98
CA SER A 92 -22.81 -4.24 7.83
C SER A 92 -23.62 -3.16 7.10
N THR A 93 -24.94 -3.29 7.18
CA THR A 93 -25.92 -2.34 6.61
C THR A 93 -26.66 -1.56 7.69
N LYS A 94 -26.24 -1.66 8.95
CA LYS A 94 -26.79 -0.84 10.03
C LYS A 94 -26.58 0.64 9.72
N SER A 95 -27.51 1.51 10.11
CA SER A 95 -27.40 2.96 9.91
C SER A 95 -26.09 3.55 10.44
N SER A 96 -25.64 3.08 11.60
CA SER A 96 -24.37 3.51 12.22
C SER A 96 -23.10 2.89 11.61
N SER A 97 -23.25 1.96 10.66
CA SER A 97 -22.10 1.27 10.05
C SER A 97 -21.25 2.21 9.20
N PHE A 98 -19.97 1.86 9.07
CA PHE A 98 -19.04 2.56 8.19
C PHE A 98 -19.56 2.65 6.74
N ARG A 99 -20.05 1.52 6.20
CA ARG A 99 -20.55 1.44 4.82
C ARG A 99 -21.80 2.28 4.60
N GLN A 100 -22.76 2.23 5.54
CA GLN A 100 -24.00 2.98 5.38
C GLN A 100 -23.75 4.49 5.45
N ARG A 101 -22.94 4.97 6.39
CA ARG A 101 -22.60 6.40 6.47
C ARG A 101 -21.90 6.94 5.22
N LEU A 102 -21.06 6.12 4.58
CA LEU A 102 -20.48 6.49 3.29
C LEU A 102 -21.53 6.54 2.17
N ARG A 103 -22.49 5.61 2.17
CA ARG A 103 -23.62 5.64 1.23
C ARG A 103 -24.46 6.91 1.39
N ASP A 104 -24.66 7.37 2.62
CA ASP A 104 -25.42 8.59 2.91
C ASP A 104 -24.76 9.85 2.30
N VAL A 105 -23.44 9.81 2.07
CA VAL A 105 -22.69 10.83 1.31
C VAL A 105 -22.35 10.38 -0.11
N GLY A 106 -23.18 9.51 -0.71
CA GLY A 106 -23.14 9.10 -2.12
C GLY A 106 -21.94 8.26 -2.54
N MET A 107 -21.32 7.55 -1.61
CA MET A 107 -20.22 6.61 -1.89
C MET A 107 -20.74 5.17 -1.83
N GLU A 108 -20.37 4.34 -2.81
CA GLU A 108 -20.75 2.92 -2.84
C GLU A 108 -19.52 2.01 -2.71
N GLU A 109 -19.67 0.85 -2.05
CA GLU A 109 -18.57 -0.12 -1.95
C GLU A 109 -18.47 -0.91 -3.26
N ALA A 110 -17.41 -0.66 -4.02
CA ALA A 110 -17.27 -1.04 -5.41
C ALA A 110 -17.22 -2.57 -5.63
N ILE A 111 -16.63 -3.33 -4.71
CA ILE A 111 -16.39 -4.76 -4.88
C ILE A 111 -17.62 -5.57 -4.46
N LEU A 112 -18.23 -5.24 -3.33
CA LEU A 112 -19.44 -5.85 -2.79
C LEU A 112 -20.67 -5.55 -3.63
N GLN A 113 -20.73 -4.37 -4.27
CA GLN A 113 -21.77 -4.08 -5.25
C GLN A 113 -21.67 -5.00 -6.47
N ARG A 114 -20.44 -5.26 -6.95
CA ARG A 114 -20.18 -6.12 -8.10
C ARG A 114 -20.34 -7.61 -7.80
N HIS A 115 -20.05 -8.01 -6.56
CA HIS A 115 -20.14 -9.40 -6.12
C HIS A 115 -21.07 -9.57 -4.90
N PRO A 116 -22.39 -9.34 -5.04
CA PRO A 116 -23.32 -9.44 -3.93
C PRO A 116 -23.24 -10.80 -3.23
N GLY A 117 -23.23 -10.79 -1.89
CA GLY A 117 -23.19 -12.00 -1.06
C GLY A 117 -21.84 -12.73 -1.02
N ARG A 118 -20.87 -12.39 -1.89
CA ARG A 118 -19.52 -13.00 -1.88
C ARG A 118 -18.58 -12.17 -1.02
N THR A 119 -18.24 -12.71 0.15
CA THR A 119 -17.41 -11.98 1.13
C THR A 119 -16.22 -12.81 1.57
N ALA A 120 -15.15 -12.12 1.96
CA ALA A 120 -13.97 -12.77 2.51
C ALA A 120 -13.23 -11.84 3.48
N ALA A 121 -12.57 -12.43 4.47
CA ALA A 121 -11.81 -11.69 5.48
C ALA A 121 -10.59 -11.00 4.87
N THR A 122 -10.48 -9.68 4.92
CA THR A 122 -9.35 -8.97 4.30
C THR A 122 -8.06 -9.00 5.12
N GLN A 123 -8.13 -9.46 6.38
CA GLN A 123 -7.01 -9.54 7.32
C GLN A 123 -6.78 -10.97 7.82
N HIS A 124 -5.51 -11.38 8.00
CA HIS A 124 -5.09 -12.77 8.25
C HIS A 124 -5.65 -13.44 9.51
N ARG A 125 -5.86 -12.66 10.56
CA ARG A 125 -6.35 -13.09 11.88
C ARG A 125 -7.85 -12.96 12.01
N ASN A 126 -8.52 -12.35 11.02
CA ASN A 126 -9.97 -12.27 11.00
C ASN A 126 -10.56 -13.64 10.61
N LYS A 127 -11.07 -14.35 11.62
CA LYS A 127 -11.69 -15.67 11.50
C LYS A 127 -13.17 -15.63 11.11
N ARG A 128 -13.80 -14.45 11.05
CA ARG A 128 -15.24 -14.30 10.83
C ARG A 128 -15.65 -14.28 9.36
N GLY A 129 -14.69 -14.27 8.44
CA GLY A 129 -14.94 -14.19 7.00
C GLY A 129 -15.37 -12.82 6.49
N LYS A 130 -15.41 -11.80 7.36
CA LYS A 130 -15.90 -10.45 7.05
C LYS A 130 -14.78 -9.51 6.64
N PRO A 131 -14.87 -8.74 5.56
CA PRO A 131 -13.88 -7.73 5.19
C PRO A 131 -13.89 -6.57 6.19
N ILE A 132 -12.71 -6.04 6.48
CA ILE A 132 -12.51 -4.78 7.24
C ILE A 132 -11.86 -3.69 6.39
N ASP A 133 -11.38 -4.07 5.21
CA ASP A 133 -10.85 -3.18 4.19
C ASP A 133 -11.89 -3.07 3.07
N GLY A 134 -12.04 -1.89 2.47
CA GLY A 134 -12.99 -1.64 1.39
C GLY A 134 -12.48 -0.61 0.39
N ILE A 135 -13.03 -0.65 -0.82
CA ILE A 135 -12.85 0.41 -1.83
C ILE A 135 -14.22 1.00 -2.11
N PHE A 136 -14.35 2.29 -1.85
CA PHE A 136 -15.58 3.05 -2.05
C PHE A 136 -15.41 4.05 -3.19
N THR A 137 -16.44 4.23 -3.99
CA THR A 137 -16.42 5.14 -5.14
C THR A 137 -17.70 5.95 -5.22
N THR A 138 -17.60 7.18 -5.70
CA THR A 138 -18.76 7.94 -6.19
C THR A 138 -19.28 7.37 -7.51
N SER A 139 -20.49 7.74 -7.90
CA SER A 139 -21.18 7.17 -9.08
C SER A 139 -20.56 7.53 -10.43
N GLY A 140 -19.76 8.59 -10.54
CA GLY A 140 -19.07 8.94 -11.79
C GLY A 140 -17.82 8.09 -12.06
N VAL A 141 -17.34 7.32 -11.07
CA VAL A 141 -16.23 6.37 -11.26
C VAL A 141 -16.77 5.07 -11.86
N THR A 142 -16.47 4.83 -13.14
CA THR A 142 -16.93 3.61 -13.81
C THR A 142 -15.99 2.44 -13.50
N VAL A 143 -16.43 1.52 -12.63
CA VAL A 143 -15.68 0.31 -12.25
C VAL A 143 -15.96 -0.84 -13.21
N GLN A 144 -14.95 -1.28 -13.97
CA GLN A 144 -15.04 -2.35 -14.96
C GLN A 144 -14.85 -3.74 -14.35
N ALA A 145 -13.91 -3.85 -13.40
CA ALA A 145 -13.64 -5.09 -12.68
C ALA A 145 -13.14 -4.77 -11.27
N GLY A 146 -13.11 -5.78 -10.40
CA GLY A 146 -12.61 -5.62 -9.06
C GLY A 146 -12.68 -6.91 -8.26
N GLY A 147 -11.84 -6.99 -7.24
CA GLY A 147 -11.76 -8.17 -6.40
C GLY A 147 -10.68 -8.10 -5.34
N TYR A 148 -10.51 -9.24 -4.68
CA TYR A 148 -9.51 -9.43 -3.64
C TYR A 148 -8.42 -10.35 -4.16
N TYR A 149 -7.17 -9.95 -3.98
CA TYR A 149 -6.05 -10.87 -4.12
C TYR A 149 -6.14 -11.97 -3.05
N ASN A 150 -5.49 -13.11 -3.30
CA ASN A 150 -5.20 -14.01 -2.20
C ASN A 150 -4.23 -13.33 -1.24
N PHE A 151 -4.26 -13.80 0.00
CA PHE A 151 -3.26 -13.42 0.98
C PHE A 151 -1.84 -13.73 0.48
N ASP A 152 -0.94 -12.77 0.67
CA ASP A 152 0.48 -12.86 0.24
C ASP A 152 0.66 -13.15 -1.26
N GLU A 153 -0.32 -12.80 -2.10
CA GLU A 153 -0.20 -12.92 -3.55
C GLU A 153 0.50 -11.70 -4.14
N PHE A 154 -0.01 -10.50 -3.86
CA PHE A 154 0.55 -9.26 -4.39
C PHE A 154 1.60 -8.65 -3.44
N PHE A 155 1.32 -8.61 -2.14
CA PHE A 155 2.27 -8.16 -1.11
C PHE A 155 2.21 -9.03 0.14
N SER A 156 3.35 -9.21 0.79
CA SER A 156 3.46 -9.94 2.06
C SER A 156 3.05 -9.01 3.21
N CYS A 157 1.77 -9.04 3.58
CA CYS A 157 1.18 -8.20 4.63
C CYS A 157 0.21 -9.03 5.50
N ASN A 158 -0.21 -8.46 6.63
CA ASN A 158 -1.32 -8.98 7.42
C ASN A 158 -2.69 -8.74 6.76
N HIS A 159 -2.77 -7.87 5.75
CA HIS A 159 -3.95 -7.67 4.89
C HIS A 159 -3.70 -8.24 3.49
N ARG A 160 -4.77 -8.62 2.79
CA ARG A 160 -4.73 -8.93 1.35
C ARG A 160 -4.93 -7.65 0.54
N GLY A 161 -4.43 -7.61 -0.68
CA GLY A 161 -4.71 -6.51 -1.59
C GLY A 161 -6.14 -6.54 -2.12
N LEU A 162 -6.74 -5.37 -2.21
CA LEU A 162 -7.98 -5.11 -2.94
C LEU A 162 -7.59 -4.38 -4.23
N TRP A 163 -8.36 -4.61 -5.29
CA TRP A 163 -8.15 -3.91 -6.55
C TRP A 163 -9.48 -3.64 -7.23
N ILE A 164 -9.51 -2.56 -7.99
CA ILE A 164 -10.55 -2.22 -8.95
C ILE A 164 -9.87 -1.79 -10.25
N ASP A 165 -10.49 -2.11 -11.37
CA ASP A 165 -10.16 -1.58 -12.68
C ASP A 165 -11.20 -0.51 -13.01
N ILE A 166 -10.74 0.69 -13.33
CA ILE A 166 -11.59 1.84 -13.66
C ILE A 166 -11.43 2.21 -15.12
N ASP A 167 -12.54 2.63 -15.74
CA ASP A 167 -12.54 3.20 -17.07
C ASP A 167 -12.02 4.65 -16.98
N LEU A 168 -10.74 4.86 -17.33
CA LEU A 168 -10.12 6.18 -17.30
C LEU A 168 -10.72 7.14 -18.33
N GLU A 169 -11.27 6.63 -19.43
CA GLU A 169 -11.89 7.49 -20.44
C GLU A 169 -13.19 8.08 -19.91
N LYS A 170 -14.04 7.23 -19.32
CA LYS A 170 -15.30 7.67 -18.72
C LYS A 170 -15.08 8.48 -17.44
N SER A 171 -14.12 8.06 -16.61
CA SER A 171 -13.89 8.67 -15.28
C SER A 171 -13.03 9.93 -15.34
N LEU A 172 -12.07 10.03 -16.28
CA LEU A 172 -11.11 11.14 -16.39
C LEU A 172 -11.10 11.82 -17.77
N GLY A 173 -12.04 11.51 -18.66
CA GLY A 173 -12.09 12.11 -20.01
C GLY A 173 -10.90 11.71 -20.91
N GLY A 174 -10.28 10.55 -20.67
CA GLY A 174 -9.18 10.05 -21.48
C GLY A 174 -7.79 10.49 -21.00
N TYR A 175 -7.71 11.23 -19.89
CA TYR A 175 -6.44 11.56 -19.26
C TYR A 175 -5.70 10.29 -18.82
N LYS A 176 -4.44 10.17 -19.25
CA LYS A 176 -3.54 9.07 -18.89
C LYS A 176 -2.49 9.60 -17.91
N PRO A 177 -2.68 9.45 -16.59
CA PRO A 177 -1.74 9.98 -15.62
C PRO A 177 -0.35 9.36 -15.82
N GLN A 178 0.67 10.21 -15.83
CA GLN A 178 2.05 9.75 -15.90
C GLN A 178 2.41 9.04 -14.60
N LYS A 179 2.85 7.78 -14.71
CA LYS A 179 3.33 7.01 -13.55
C LYS A 179 4.58 7.68 -12.99
N THR A 180 4.48 8.30 -11.83
CA THR A 180 5.66 8.74 -11.09
C THR A 180 6.36 7.52 -10.50
N PRO A 181 7.69 7.40 -10.62
CA PRO A 181 8.42 6.30 -10.02
C PRO A 181 8.30 6.36 -8.50
N TYR A 182 7.75 5.31 -7.90
CA TYR A 182 7.72 5.16 -6.45
C TYR A 182 9.16 5.16 -5.90
N LYS A 183 9.45 6.06 -4.97
CA LYS A 183 10.72 6.11 -4.25
C LYS A 183 10.57 5.34 -2.93
N PRO A 184 11.11 4.12 -2.81
CA PRO A 184 10.99 3.35 -1.59
C PRO A 184 11.69 4.04 -0.43
N ARG A 185 11.13 3.91 0.78
CA ARG A 185 11.79 4.34 2.02
C ARG A 185 13.11 3.60 2.18
N LYS A 186 14.18 4.36 2.46
CA LYS A 186 15.50 3.78 2.70
C LYS A 186 15.59 3.25 4.12
N LEU A 187 14.93 3.88 5.10
CA LEU A 187 14.84 3.34 6.44
C LEU A 187 13.67 2.34 6.53
N THR A 188 13.98 1.11 6.93
CA THR A 188 12.97 0.09 7.25
C THR A 188 13.35 -0.60 8.54
N MET A 189 12.41 -0.75 9.48
CA MET A 189 12.67 -1.35 10.80
C MET A 189 13.13 -2.81 10.74
N LEU A 190 12.89 -3.49 9.61
CA LEU A 190 13.32 -4.87 9.38
C LEU A 190 14.81 -4.99 9.00
N ASP A 191 15.45 -3.89 8.59
CA ASP A 191 16.84 -3.85 8.17
C ASP A 191 17.69 -3.25 9.30
N THR A 192 18.20 -4.13 10.16
CA THR A 192 18.94 -3.72 11.38
C THR A 192 20.20 -2.92 11.07
N THR A 193 20.84 -3.20 9.92
CA THR A 193 22.02 -2.45 9.46
C THR A 193 21.64 -1.03 9.04
N ALA A 194 20.55 -0.87 8.29
CA ALA A 194 20.04 0.44 7.91
C ALA A 194 19.60 1.24 9.15
N VAL A 195 18.94 0.61 10.12
CA VAL A 195 18.55 1.23 11.40
C VAL A 195 19.78 1.70 12.17
N ARG A 196 20.80 0.85 12.34
CA ARG A 196 22.04 1.21 13.03
C ARG A 196 22.73 2.40 12.37
N ARG A 197 22.91 2.36 11.05
CA ARG A 197 23.55 3.45 10.29
C ARG A 197 22.74 4.74 10.36
N TYR A 198 21.41 4.65 10.29
CA TYR A 198 20.53 5.79 10.47
C TYR A 198 20.72 6.43 11.84
N LEU A 199 20.70 5.65 12.92
CA LEU A 199 20.89 6.15 14.28
C LEU A 199 22.25 6.84 14.43
N GLN A 200 23.33 6.22 13.95
CA GLN A 200 24.67 6.83 13.95
C GLN A 200 24.69 8.20 13.26
N LEU A 201 24.06 8.32 12.09
CA LEU A 201 23.98 9.58 11.35
C LEU A 201 23.12 10.63 12.07
N VAL A 202 22.03 10.22 12.72
CA VAL A 202 21.19 11.12 13.52
C VAL A 202 21.94 11.62 14.74
N HIS A 203 22.61 10.73 15.49
CA HIS A 203 23.42 11.10 16.65
C HIS A 203 24.50 12.09 16.27
N LYS A 204 25.27 11.81 15.21
CA LYS A 204 26.28 12.73 14.69
C LYS A 204 25.69 14.10 14.33
N GLY A 205 24.55 14.13 13.64
CA GLY A 205 23.89 15.39 13.29
C GLY A 205 23.33 16.15 14.50
N TYR A 206 22.89 15.43 15.54
CA TYR A 206 22.42 16.05 16.78
C TYR A 206 23.58 16.64 17.60
N GLU A 207 24.73 15.98 17.60
CA GLU A 207 25.98 16.50 18.19
C GLU A 207 26.46 17.75 17.44
N GLU A 208 26.53 17.70 16.10
CA GLU A 208 26.97 18.82 15.24
C GLU A 208 26.15 20.10 15.47
N TYR A 209 24.85 19.97 15.68
CA TYR A 209 23.94 21.09 15.90
C TYR A 209 23.60 21.35 17.37
N SER A 210 24.29 20.69 18.31
CA SER A 210 24.08 20.79 19.75
C SER A 210 22.61 20.64 20.16
N ILE A 211 21.87 19.77 19.47
CA ILE A 211 20.43 19.58 19.67
C ILE A 211 20.11 19.19 21.12
N PRO A 212 20.81 18.23 21.76
CA PRO A 212 20.51 17.84 23.14
C PRO A 212 20.66 19.00 24.12
N SER A 213 21.76 19.77 24.03
CA SER A 213 22.02 20.91 24.92
C SER A 213 21.00 22.03 24.73
N ARG A 214 20.61 22.32 23.48
CA ARG A 214 19.60 23.33 23.18
C ARG A 214 18.20 22.92 23.66
N LEU A 215 17.87 21.64 23.52
CA LEU A 215 16.61 21.10 24.04
C LEU A 215 16.59 21.12 25.58
N ALA A 216 17.71 20.78 26.23
CA ALA A 216 17.86 20.85 27.68
C ALA A 216 17.74 22.30 28.21
N SER A 217 18.35 23.26 27.52
CA SER A 217 18.20 24.69 27.84
C SER A 217 16.76 25.16 27.72
N LEU A 218 16.08 24.79 26.62
CA LEU A 218 14.65 25.11 26.44
C LEU A 218 13.77 24.44 27.51
N HIS A 219 14.07 23.20 27.88
CA HIS A 219 13.37 22.50 28.95
C HIS A 219 13.58 23.20 30.30
N HIS A 220 14.80 23.62 30.62
CA HIS A 220 15.08 24.38 31.83
C HIS A 220 14.32 25.71 31.86
N GLN A 221 14.28 26.44 30.75
CA GLN A 221 13.47 27.67 30.63
C GLN A 221 11.98 27.40 30.85
N LEU A 222 11.47 26.27 30.36
CA LEU A 222 10.08 25.86 30.59
C LEU A 222 9.83 25.56 32.07
N GLN A 223 10.76 24.93 32.78
CA GLN A 223 10.65 24.68 34.22
C GLN A 223 10.64 25.99 35.02
N LEU A 224 11.53 26.94 34.68
CA LEU A 224 11.54 28.26 35.30
C LEU A 224 10.25 29.05 35.06
N ASN A 225 9.52 28.73 34.00
CA ASN A 225 8.23 29.34 33.67
C ASN A 225 7.04 28.47 34.13
N GLU A 226 7.22 27.70 35.21
CA GLU A 226 6.18 26.87 35.83
C GLU A 226 5.48 25.90 34.85
N GLY A 227 6.22 25.42 33.85
CA GLY A 227 5.68 24.53 32.81
C GLY A 227 4.87 25.24 31.72
N THR A 228 4.74 26.56 31.76
CA THR A 228 4.00 27.35 30.77
C THR A 228 4.86 27.63 29.54
N MET A 229 4.39 27.26 28.35
CA MET A 229 5.12 27.50 27.10
C MET A 229 4.82 28.91 26.55
N THR A 230 5.80 29.81 26.54
CA THR A 230 5.64 31.13 25.90
C THR A 230 5.68 31.03 24.37
N ALA A 231 5.15 32.05 23.68
CA ALA A 231 5.21 32.10 22.20
C ALA A 231 6.65 32.04 21.66
N THR A 232 7.60 32.66 22.36
CA THR A 232 9.03 32.63 21.99
C THR A 232 9.63 31.23 22.18
N MET A 233 9.33 30.56 23.30
CA MET A 233 9.77 29.18 23.54
C MET A 233 9.17 28.22 22.51
N GLY A 234 7.88 28.40 22.15
CA GLY A 234 7.22 27.65 21.10
C GLY A 234 7.87 27.81 19.73
N ARG A 235 8.25 29.05 19.35
CA ARG A 235 9.02 29.29 18.12
C ARG A 235 10.39 28.61 18.15
N HIS A 236 11.10 28.69 19.27
CA HIS A 236 12.40 28.04 19.43
C HIS A 236 12.27 26.51 19.32
N TYR A 237 11.28 25.91 20.00
CA TYR A 237 10.97 24.49 19.89
C TYR A 237 10.71 24.08 18.44
N ASN A 238 9.87 24.83 17.72
CA ASN A 238 9.52 24.53 16.33
C ASN A 238 10.73 24.61 15.40
N CYS A 239 11.60 25.61 15.59
CA CYS A 239 12.86 25.72 14.85
C CYS A 239 13.78 24.51 15.13
N LEU A 240 13.95 24.15 16.40
CA LEU A 240 14.75 22.99 16.80
C LEU A 240 14.18 21.68 16.24
N HIS A 241 12.86 21.51 16.31
CA HIS A 241 12.15 20.37 15.78
C HIS A 241 12.32 20.26 14.26
N HIS A 242 12.24 21.38 13.55
CA HIS A 242 12.49 21.42 12.11
C HIS A 242 13.92 21.00 11.77
N GLN A 243 14.92 21.48 12.53
CA GLN A 243 16.31 21.07 12.35
C GLN A 243 16.50 19.57 12.62
N MET A 244 15.91 19.05 13.69
CA MET A 244 15.88 17.61 13.98
C MET A 244 15.23 16.80 12.85
N TYR A 245 14.16 17.31 12.26
CA TYR A 245 13.53 16.70 11.10
C TYR A 245 14.47 16.66 9.88
N VAL A 246 15.15 17.76 9.56
CA VAL A 246 16.13 17.84 8.47
C VAL A 246 17.29 16.85 8.68
N VAL A 247 17.83 16.74 9.89
CA VAL A 247 18.87 15.76 10.23
C VAL A 247 18.38 14.33 9.96
N ARG A 248 17.18 13.99 10.46
CA ARG A 248 16.59 12.66 10.27
C ARG A 248 16.34 12.34 8.78
N ARG A 249 15.89 13.33 7.99
CA ARG A 249 15.72 13.19 6.53
C ARG A 249 17.04 12.87 5.82
N LYS A 250 18.10 13.64 6.10
CA LYS A 250 19.44 13.41 5.53
C LYS A 250 20.01 12.05 5.97
N ALA A 251 19.77 11.65 7.23
CA ALA A 251 20.19 10.35 7.74
C ALA A 251 19.48 9.20 7.00
N GLU A 252 18.16 9.30 6.77
CA GLU A 252 17.42 8.31 5.99
C GLU A 252 17.94 8.22 4.56
N GLU A 253 18.27 9.34 3.93
CA GLU A 253 18.81 9.34 2.56
C GLU A 253 20.14 8.58 2.44
N LYS A 254 20.95 8.53 3.52
CA LYS A 254 22.29 7.95 3.56
C LYS A 254 22.37 6.61 4.32
N CYS A 255 21.27 6.15 4.94
CA CYS A 255 21.29 4.97 5.80
C CYS A 255 21.46 3.65 5.03
N ARG A 256 21.10 3.61 3.75
CA ARG A 256 21.42 2.48 2.86
C ARG A 256 21.31 2.86 1.39
N ARG A 257 21.88 2.01 0.53
CA ARG A 257 21.58 2.01 -0.91
C ARG A 257 20.47 1.01 -1.19
N VAL A 258 19.39 1.46 -1.83
CA VAL A 258 18.34 0.57 -2.32
C VAL A 258 18.72 0.12 -3.73
N THR A 259 18.99 -1.17 -3.90
CA THR A 259 19.11 -1.78 -5.22
C THR A 259 17.83 -2.58 -5.46
N ASN A 260 17.07 -2.21 -6.49
CA ASN A 260 15.74 -2.79 -6.78
C ASN A 260 15.81 -4.22 -7.34
N GLY A 261 16.78 -5.02 -6.88
CA GLY A 261 16.75 -6.46 -7.04
C GLY A 261 16.67 -6.91 -8.50
N SER A 262 17.50 -6.33 -9.38
CA SER A 262 17.71 -6.80 -10.77
C SER A 262 18.41 -8.16 -10.81
N VAL A 263 17.92 -9.14 -10.05
CA VAL A 263 18.40 -10.51 -10.05
C VAL A 263 17.77 -11.19 -11.26
N PRO A 264 18.57 -11.62 -12.24
CA PRO A 264 18.03 -12.15 -13.47
C PRO A 264 17.32 -13.48 -13.23
N TRP A 265 16.12 -13.62 -13.79
CA TRP A 265 15.30 -14.81 -13.60
C TRP A 265 15.88 -16.03 -14.31
N SER A 266 15.97 -17.16 -13.63
CA SER A 266 16.21 -18.48 -14.23
C SER A 266 15.45 -19.55 -13.45
N PRO A 267 15.18 -20.74 -14.03
CA PRO A 267 14.53 -21.83 -13.30
C PRO A 267 15.25 -22.21 -12.00
N LYS A 268 16.60 -22.16 -11.99
CA LYS A 268 17.41 -22.41 -10.80
C LYS A 268 17.20 -21.35 -9.71
N MET A 269 17.15 -20.06 -10.09
CA MET A 269 16.83 -18.99 -9.14
C MET A 269 15.39 -19.12 -8.60
N GLN A 270 14.45 -19.56 -9.44
CA GLN A 270 13.05 -19.75 -9.06
C GLN A 270 12.88 -20.79 -7.95
N GLN A 271 13.67 -21.87 -7.97
CA GLN A 271 13.63 -22.89 -6.91
C GLN A 271 13.93 -22.31 -5.52
N PHE A 272 14.90 -21.38 -5.40
CA PHE A 272 15.17 -20.70 -4.13
C PHE A 272 13.98 -19.87 -3.65
N TRP A 273 13.34 -19.12 -4.54
CA TRP A 273 12.16 -18.32 -4.18
C TRP A 273 10.97 -19.20 -3.80
N ASP A 274 10.77 -20.32 -4.48
CA ASP A 274 9.71 -21.27 -4.17
C ASP A 274 9.93 -21.94 -2.80
N ARG A 275 11.16 -22.41 -2.50
CA ARG A 275 11.51 -22.99 -1.20
C ARG A 275 11.34 -21.98 -0.07
N GLN A 276 11.89 -20.78 -0.22
CA GLN A 276 11.70 -19.72 0.77
C GLN A 276 10.22 -19.35 0.95
N SER A 277 9.41 -19.39 -0.11
CA SER A 277 7.97 -19.16 -0.02
C SER A 277 7.26 -20.28 0.76
N LEU A 278 7.69 -21.53 0.59
CA LEU A 278 7.18 -22.68 1.35
C LEU A 278 7.46 -22.53 2.85
N TRP A 279 8.70 -22.24 3.23
CA TRP A 279 9.06 -22.07 4.65
C TRP A 279 8.30 -20.92 5.30
N LYS A 280 8.20 -19.78 4.61
CA LYS A 280 7.47 -18.61 5.11
C LYS A 280 5.99 -18.91 5.33
N ILE A 281 5.32 -19.61 4.39
CA ILE A 281 3.89 -19.89 4.53
C ILE A 281 3.62 -20.90 5.65
N LEU A 282 4.50 -21.89 5.86
CA LEU A 282 4.38 -22.83 6.97
C LEU A 282 4.57 -22.14 8.33
N LEU A 283 5.63 -21.33 8.47
CA LEU A 283 5.86 -20.52 9.67
C LEU A 283 4.69 -19.57 9.96
N LYS A 284 4.08 -18.99 8.92
CA LYS A 284 2.90 -18.15 9.06
C LYS A 284 1.69 -18.93 9.60
N GLY A 285 1.50 -20.17 9.14
CA GLY A 285 0.50 -21.09 9.68
C GLY A 285 0.75 -21.41 11.16
N ARG A 286 2.00 -21.67 11.56
CA ARG A 286 2.38 -21.92 12.97
C ARG A 286 2.07 -20.71 13.88
N LYS A 287 2.05 -19.50 13.35
CA LYS A 287 1.68 -18.26 14.06
C LYS A 287 0.16 -18.00 14.11
N GLY A 288 -0.67 -18.99 13.75
CA GLY A 288 -2.14 -18.89 13.77
C GLY A 288 -2.74 -18.01 12.68
N CYS A 289 -1.96 -17.63 11.66
CA CYS A 289 -2.48 -16.86 10.53
C CYS A 289 -3.15 -17.80 9.51
N ARG A 290 -4.20 -17.31 8.84
CA ARG A 290 -4.81 -18.06 7.74
C ARG A 290 -3.84 -18.22 6.57
N VAL A 291 -3.65 -19.44 6.10
CA VAL A 291 -2.79 -19.79 4.96
C VAL A 291 -3.51 -20.71 3.98
N SER A 292 -3.13 -20.70 2.71
CA SER A 292 -3.76 -21.53 1.68
C SER A 292 -3.14 -22.92 1.64
N SER A 293 -3.89 -23.94 2.07
CA SER A 293 -3.47 -25.36 2.00
C SER A 293 -3.17 -25.80 0.56
N ARG A 294 -3.92 -25.28 -0.42
CA ARG A 294 -3.68 -25.54 -1.84
C ARG A 294 -2.32 -24.96 -2.29
N LYS A 295 -1.99 -23.74 -1.86
CA LYS A 295 -0.69 -23.10 -2.14
C LYS A 295 0.46 -23.89 -1.51
N ILE A 296 0.29 -24.36 -0.28
CA ILE A 296 1.28 -25.19 0.44
C ILE A 296 1.55 -26.48 -0.34
N ARG A 297 0.52 -27.28 -0.65
CA ARG A 297 0.68 -28.54 -1.41
C ARG A 297 1.35 -28.33 -2.77
N ARG A 298 0.95 -27.27 -3.48
CA ARG A 298 1.55 -26.91 -4.77
C ARG A 298 3.03 -26.57 -4.63
N LEU A 299 3.40 -25.79 -3.61
CA LEU A 299 4.80 -25.44 -3.34
C LEU A 299 5.62 -26.68 -2.99
N MET A 300 5.12 -27.55 -2.10
CA MET A 300 5.78 -28.80 -1.72
C MET A 300 6.08 -29.69 -2.92
N LYS A 301 5.11 -29.85 -3.83
CA LYS A 301 5.31 -30.59 -5.09
C LYS A 301 6.37 -29.91 -5.98
N LYS A 302 6.33 -28.58 -6.07
CA LYS A 302 7.24 -27.81 -6.94
C LYS A 302 8.69 -27.81 -6.45
N VAL A 303 8.91 -27.87 -5.14
CA VAL A 303 10.24 -27.91 -4.53
C VAL A 303 10.69 -29.33 -4.18
N GLU A 304 9.85 -30.33 -4.42
CA GLU A 304 10.13 -31.75 -4.15
C GLU A 304 10.40 -32.03 -2.65
N ILE A 305 9.65 -31.37 -1.76
CA ILE A 305 9.71 -31.58 -0.31
C ILE A 305 8.32 -31.92 0.22
N PRO A 306 7.87 -33.19 0.08
CA PRO A 306 6.52 -33.62 0.45
C PRO A 306 6.28 -33.65 1.97
N ASP A 307 7.33 -33.70 2.78
CA ASP A 307 7.23 -33.76 4.25
C ASP A 307 7.54 -32.43 4.92
N ALA A 308 7.55 -31.33 4.16
CA ALA A 308 7.82 -29.99 4.69
C ALA A 308 6.90 -29.60 5.88
N TRP A 309 5.69 -30.15 5.93
CA TRP A 309 4.68 -29.87 6.96
C TRP A 309 4.96 -30.55 8.30
N THR A 310 5.74 -31.63 8.34
CA THR A 310 6.09 -32.36 9.57
C THR A 310 7.13 -31.59 10.40
N LYS A 311 7.92 -30.74 9.75
CA LYS A 311 8.95 -29.91 10.40
C LYS A 311 8.38 -29.03 11.50
N THR A 312 9.09 -29.01 12.62
CA THR A 312 8.87 -28.12 13.76
C THR A 312 9.16 -26.66 13.38
N THR A 313 8.69 -25.71 14.19
CA THR A 313 8.94 -24.28 13.97
C THR A 313 10.44 -23.98 13.90
N THR A 314 11.24 -24.56 14.80
CA THR A 314 12.69 -24.37 14.84
C THR A 314 13.38 -24.88 13.58
N GLU A 315 13.00 -26.06 13.08
CA GLU A 315 13.54 -26.60 11.83
C GLU A 315 13.15 -25.77 10.62
N LEU A 316 11.92 -25.26 10.56
CA LEU A 316 11.48 -24.38 9.48
C LEU A 316 12.25 -23.05 9.48
N GLU A 317 12.55 -22.48 10.66
CA GLU A 317 13.38 -21.28 10.77
C GLU A 317 14.84 -21.53 10.39
N ALA A 318 15.40 -22.69 10.76
CA ALA A 318 16.72 -23.12 10.34
C ALA A 318 16.80 -23.30 8.81
N ALA A 319 15.84 -24.01 8.21
CA ALA A 319 15.74 -24.21 6.76
C ALA A 319 15.62 -22.88 6.01
N LEU A 320 14.77 -21.96 6.50
CA LEU A 320 14.65 -20.63 5.90
C LEU A 320 15.95 -19.82 5.99
N ARG A 321 16.70 -19.94 7.09
CA ARG A 321 18.01 -19.27 7.22
C ARG A 321 19.03 -19.84 6.24
N GLN A 322 19.11 -21.16 6.13
CA GLN A 322 20.01 -21.82 5.18
C GLN A 322 19.68 -21.44 3.74
N ASP A 323 18.41 -21.52 3.33
CA ASP A 323 17.95 -21.13 1.99
C ASP A 323 18.26 -19.68 1.62
N ARG A 324 18.26 -18.78 2.61
CA ARG A 324 18.64 -17.39 2.40
C ARG A 324 20.13 -17.25 2.16
N LYS A 325 20.97 -18.02 2.86
CA LYS A 325 22.42 -18.06 2.66
C LYS A 325 22.74 -18.58 1.26
N ASP A 326 22.19 -19.73 0.89
CA ASP A 326 22.39 -20.34 -0.43
C ASP A 326 21.93 -19.40 -1.55
N TYR A 327 20.78 -18.74 -1.36
CA TYR A 327 20.27 -17.76 -2.33
C TYR A 327 21.21 -16.56 -2.49
N LEU A 328 21.83 -16.05 -1.42
CA LEU A 328 22.76 -14.94 -1.50
C LEU A 328 24.04 -15.32 -2.26
N GLU A 329 24.54 -16.53 -2.04
CA GLU A 329 25.66 -17.08 -2.80
C GLU A 329 25.30 -17.26 -4.28
N ALA A 330 24.14 -17.88 -4.56
CA ALA A 330 23.57 -18.05 -5.90
C ALA A 330 23.43 -16.71 -6.64
N LYS A 331 22.87 -15.71 -5.95
CA LYS A 331 22.67 -14.36 -6.47
C LYS A 331 23.99 -13.70 -6.85
N THR A 332 25.03 -13.87 -6.01
CA THR A 332 26.31 -13.19 -6.18
C THR A 332 27.14 -13.81 -7.29
N HIS A 333 27.22 -15.15 -7.34
CA HIS A 333 28.17 -15.84 -8.22
C HIS A 333 27.54 -16.45 -9.48
N TYR A 334 26.26 -16.81 -9.45
CA TYR A 334 25.69 -17.71 -10.45
C TYR A 334 24.49 -17.16 -11.23
N ALA A 335 23.74 -16.20 -10.69
CA ALA A 335 22.47 -15.76 -11.28
C ALA A 335 22.60 -15.30 -12.74
N ALA A 336 23.60 -14.50 -13.07
CA ALA A 336 23.84 -14.03 -14.45
C ALA A 336 24.18 -15.19 -15.41
N LYS A 337 25.05 -16.10 -14.97
CA LYS A 337 25.43 -17.29 -15.74
C LYS A 337 24.23 -18.20 -15.99
N TRP A 338 23.41 -18.47 -14.98
CA TRP A 338 22.22 -19.31 -15.12
C TRP A 338 21.17 -18.68 -16.05
N ARG A 339 20.98 -17.36 -16.01
CA ARG A 339 20.12 -16.66 -16.97
C ARG A 339 20.62 -16.81 -18.39
N LYS A 340 21.91 -16.55 -18.63
CA LYS A 340 22.52 -16.67 -19.96
C LYS A 340 22.34 -18.08 -20.51
N ASN A 341 22.67 -19.11 -19.72
CA ASN A 341 22.52 -20.50 -20.11
C ASN A 341 21.06 -20.84 -20.45
N PHE A 342 20.10 -20.40 -19.63
CA PHE A 342 18.68 -20.60 -19.90
C PHE A 342 18.26 -19.97 -21.23
N LEU A 343 18.64 -18.71 -21.47
CA LEU A 343 18.32 -18.02 -22.73
C LEU A 343 18.95 -18.71 -23.94
N THR A 344 20.19 -19.18 -23.84
CA THR A 344 20.84 -19.94 -24.91
C THR A 344 20.07 -21.21 -25.27
N VAL A 345 19.64 -21.97 -24.26
CA VAL A 345 18.84 -23.19 -24.47
C VAL A 345 17.49 -22.86 -25.11
N GLN A 346 16.81 -21.80 -24.65
CA GLN A 346 15.52 -21.39 -25.21
C GLN A 346 15.66 -20.89 -26.66
N ALA A 347 16.72 -20.15 -26.97
CA ALA A 347 17.03 -19.70 -28.32
C ALA A 347 17.36 -20.88 -29.26
N ALA A 348 18.07 -21.89 -28.76
CA ALA A 348 18.31 -23.12 -29.53
C ALA A 348 17.01 -23.90 -29.79
N LYS A 349 16.14 -24.01 -28.79
CA LYS A 349 14.82 -24.65 -28.94
C LYS A 349 13.90 -23.91 -29.90
N SER A 350 13.91 -22.57 -29.88
CA SER A 350 13.09 -21.78 -30.82
C SER A 350 13.57 -21.93 -32.26
N LYS A 351 14.87 -22.04 -32.50
CA LYS A 351 15.45 -22.34 -33.81
C LYS A 351 15.09 -23.74 -34.33
N LYS A 352 14.94 -24.72 -33.43
CA LYS A 352 14.51 -26.10 -33.76
C LYS A 352 12.99 -26.26 -33.89
N LYS A 353 12.19 -25.22 -33.59
CA LYS A 353 10.74 -25.29 -33.73
C LYS A 353 10.40 -25.29 -35.21
N GLN A 354 9.96 -26.44 -35.73
CA GLN A 354 9.36 -26.50 -37.06
C GLN A 354 8.04 -25.74 -37.02
N TRP A 355 7.97 -24.65 -37.77
CA TRP A 355 6.77 -23.85 -37.90
C TRP A 355 5.85 -24.55 -38.89
N ARG A 356 4.59 -24.77 -38.49
CA ARG A 356 3.57 -25.37 -39.37
C ARG A 356 3.35 -24.56 -40.65
N SER A 357 3.66 -23.26 -40.61
CA SER A 357 3.67 -22.38 -41.78
C SER A 357 4.56 -21.16 -41.55
N ARG A 358 4.92 -20.46 -42.64
CA ARG A 358 5.66 -19.18 -42.57
C ARG A 358 4.87 -18.11 -41.81
N LYS A 359 3.52 -18.11 -41.93
CA LYS A 359 2.60 -17.22 -41.20
C LYS A 359 2.69 -17.43 -39.69
N ALA A 360 2.61 -18.68 -39.21
CA ALA A 360 2.73 -19.00 -37.79
C ALA A 360 4.08 -18.60 -37.16
N ARG A 361 5.15 -18.53 -37.98
CA ARG A 361 6.46 -18.02 -37.55
C ARG A 361 6.45 -16.49 -37.41
N VAL A 362 5.85 -15.79 -38.35
CA VAL A 362 5.76 -14.31 -38.35
C VAL A 362 4.89 -13.86 -37.18
N ASP A 363 3.67 -14.41 -37.04
CA ASP A 363 2.73 -14.07 -35.96
C ASP A 363 3.34 -14.25 -34.55
N TYR A 364 4.23 -15.24 -34.37
CA TYR A 364 4.92 -15.46 -33.10
C TYR A 364 6.08 -14.49 -32.84
N LEU A 365 6.77 -14.04 -33.90
CA LEU A 365 7.93 -13.16 -33.81
C LEU A 365 7.57 -11.67 -33.78
N THR A 366 6.38 -11.31 -34.29
CA THR A 366 5.83 -9.96 -34.28
C THR A 366 4.43 -9.98 -33.65
N PRO A 367 4.32 -9.87 -32.31
CA PRO A 367 3.02 -9.93 -31.62
C PRO A 367 2.11 -8.71 -31.88
N GLU A 368 2.63 -7.68 -32.53
CA GLU A 368 1.90 -6.45 -32.84
C GLU A 368 1.16 -6.61 -34.17
N THR A 369 -0.06 -7.16 -34.12
CA THR A 369 -1.18 -6.99 -35.10
C THR A 369 -2.36 -7.93 -34.85
N ALA A 370 -2.47 -8.56 -33.68
CA ALA A 370 -3.75 -9.11 -33.22
C ALA A 370 -4.45 -8.06 -32.36
N SER A 371 -5.15 -7.15 -33.02
CA SER A 371 -6.15 -6.26 -32.43
C SER A 371 -7.40 -7.04 -32.05
#